data_AF-K1R4X0-F1
#
_entry.id   AF-K1R4X0-F1
#
_cell.length_a   1.000
_cell.length_b   1.000
_cell.length_c   1.000
_cell.angle_alpha   90.00
_cell.angle_beta   90.00
_cell.angle_gamma   90.00
#
_symmetry.space_group_name_H-M   'P 1'
#
loop_
_entity.id
_entity.type
_entity.pdbx_description
1 polymer ?
#
loop_
_entity_poly.entity_id
_entity_poly.type
_entity_poly.pdbx_seq_one_letter_code
_entity_poly.pdbx_strand_id
1 'polypeptide(L)'
;MKPHKNIQFVKPVLLVIPDVFVGIELNDKEISNGGSILGRKKDKVVLSCSVYAVPPANLTWSRDIITIGTYHHVNGIIEKSSNTENFLYELKALQIKIGISVTLDFTLDADYTFASYHCDAENEVGSSRKTLKIEHV
;
A
#
# COMPACT_ATOMS: atom_id res chain seq x y z
N MET A 1 9.13 -21.29 55.22
CA MET A 1 8.53 -20.43 54.17
C MET A 1 9.23 -20.72 52.86
N LYS A 2 8.53 -21.19 51.83
CA LYS A 2 9.08 -21.36 50.47
C LYS A 2 8.82 -20.07 49.68
N PRO A 3 9.76 -19.55 48.88
CA PRO A 3 9.51 -18.38 48.06
C PRO A 3 8.63 -18.78 46.86
N HIS A 4 7.49 -18.10 46.73
CA HIS A 4 6.68 -18.17 45.51
C HIS A 4 7.45 -17.45 44.38
N LYS A 5 7.89 -18.21 43.37
CA LYS A 5 8.41 -17.63 42.14
C LYS A 5 7.25 -16.91 41.44
N ASN A 6 7.39 -15.60 41.28
CA ASN A 6 6.51 -14.78 40.45
C ASN A 6 6.77 -15.16 38.99
N ILE A 7 5.90 -15.99 38.40
CA ILE A 7 5.96 -16.32 36.98
C ILE A 7 5.24 -15.18 36.25
N GLN A 8 6.01 -14.23 35.71
CA GLN A 8 5.49 -13.25 34.76
C GLN A 8 5.16 -13.99 33.46
N PHE A 9 3.88 -14.21 33.21
CA PHE A 9 3.39 -14.64 31.90
C PHE A 9 3.53 -13.45 30.93
N VAL A 10 4.60 -13.44 30.15
CA VAL A 10 4.70 -12.55 28.98
C VAL A 10 3.67 -13.05 27.97
N LYS A 11 2.65 -12.24 27.66
CA LYS A 11 1.68 -12.59 26.61
C LYS A 11 2.45 -12.76 25.29
N PRO A 12 2.20 -13.83 24.51
CA PRO A 12 2.80 -13.96 23.19
C PRO A 12 2.34 -12.79 22.32
N VAL A 13 3.30 -12.06 21.74
CA VAL A 13 3.02 -11.01 20.75
C VAL A 13 2.65 -11.73 19.46
N LEU A 14 1.43 -11.51 18.96
CA LEU A 14 1.00 -12.05 17.67
C LEU A 14 1.69 -11.25 16.56
N LEU A 15 2.56 -11.91 15.80
CA LEU A 15 3.19 -11.36 14.62
C LEU A 15 2.40 -11.78 13.37
N VAL A 16 2.18 -10.84 12.46
CA VAL A 16 1.31 -10.97 11.29
C VAL A 16 2.07 -10.46 10.06
N ILE A 17 2.22 -11.33 9.06
CA ILE A 17 2.74 -10.96 7.74
C ILE A 17 1.76 -9.94 7.12
N PRO A 18 2.25 -8.89 6.43
CA PRO A 18 1.39 -7.88 5.85
C PRO A 18 0.34 -8.50 4.90
N ASP A 19 -0.94 -8.25 5.18
CA ASP A 19 -2.05 -8.61 4.31
C ASP A 19 -2.49 -7.38 3.51
N VAL A 20 -2.41 -7.48 2.18
CA VAL A 20 -2.52 -6.36 1.26
C VAL A 20 -3.84 -6.46 0.49
N PHE A 21 -4.64 -5.41 0.59
CA PHE A 21 -5.87 -5.22 -0.15
C PHE A 21 -5.71 -4.03 -1.07
N VAL A 22 -6.04 -4.22 -2.36
CA VAL A 22 -5.95 -3.17 -3.36
C VAL A 22 -7.30 -2.86 -3.95
N GLY A 23 -7.60 -1.57 -4.10
CA GLY A 23 -8.82 -1.08 -4.74
C GLY A 23 -8.49 -0.15 -5.91
N ILE A 24 -9.43 -0.07 -6.86
CA ILE A 24 -9.34 0.85 -7.99
C ILE A 24 -10.60 1.70 -8.06
N GLU A 25 -10.40 3.01 -8.16
CA GLU A 25 -11.43 3.98 -8.50
C GLU A 25 -11.07 4.66 -9.82
N LEU A 26 -12.03 4.74 -10.73
CA LEU A 26 -11.89 5.39 -12.03
C LEU A 26 -13.01 6.42 -12.17
N ASN A 27 -12.65 7.68 -12.42
CA ASN A 27 -13.59 8.79 -12.53
C ASN A 27 -14.61 8.82 -11.38
N ASP A 28 -14.10 8.77 -10.15
CA ASP A 28 -14.89 8.82 -8.91
C ASP A 28 -15.83 7.62 -8.68
N LYS A 29 -15.60 6.51 -9.43
CA LYS A 29 -16.36 5.26 -9.30
C LYS A 29 -15.45 4.10 -8.92
N GLU A 30 -15.77 3.44 -7.80
CA GLU A 30 -15.10 2.21 -7.39
C GLU A 30 -15.42 1.07 -8.38
N ILE A 31 -14.38 0.43 -8.90
CA ILE A 31 -14.52 -0.57 -9.98
C ILE A 31 -14.35 -2.01 -9.48
N SER A 32 -13.46 -2.28 -8.51
CA SER A 32 -13.39 -3.55 -7.74
C SER A 32 -12.14 -3.63 -6.85
N ASN A 33 -12.12 -4.62 -5.96
CA ASN A 33 -10.94 -5.09 -5.23
C ASN A 33 -10.04 -5.96 -6.13
N GLY A 34 -9.05 -5.36 -6.78
CA GLY A 34 -7.95 -6.07 -7.44
C GLY A 34 -8.19 -6.54 -8.88
N GLY A 35 -7.15 -6.48 -9.70
CA GLY A 35 -7.14 -7.05 -11.06
C GLY A 35 -6.74 -6.07 -12.16
N SER A 36 -7.28 -6.29 -13.36
CA SER A 36 -7.07 -5.45 -14.54
C SER A 36 -8.31 -4.60 -14.82
N ILE A 37 -8.13 -3.34 -15.19
CA ILE A 37 -9.19 -2.46 -15.68
C ILE A 37 -8.86 -1.90 -17.06
N LEU A 38 -9.90 -1.55 -17.80
CA LEU A 38 -9.78 -0.79 -19.04
C LEU A 38 -9.97 0.70 -18.73
N GLY A 39 -9.01 1.53 -19.14
CA GLY A 39 -9.05 2.97 -18.99
C GLY A 39 -8.94 3.69 -20.34
N ARG A 40 -9.31 4.96 -20.35
CA ARG A 40 -9.19 5.85 -21.50
C ARG A 40 -8.35 7.06 -21.14
N LYS A 41 -7.76 7.69 -22.16
CA LYS A 41 -7.04 8.95 -21.96
C LYS A 41 -7.93 9.97 -21.27
N LYS A 42 -7.38 10.66 -20.26
CA LYS A 42 -7.99 11.63 -19.35
C LYS A 42 -8.86 11.05 -18.24
N ASP A 43 -9.01 9.73 -18.13
CA ASP A 43 -9.65 9.16 -16.94
C ASP A 43 -8.82 9.45 -15.69
N LYS A 44 -9.50 9.83 -14.60
CA LYS A 44 -8.88 9.98 -13.29
C LYS A 44 -8.83 8.62 -12.62
N VAL A 45 -7.68 8.29 -12.03
CA VAL A 45 -7.46 7.02 -11.35
C VAL A 45 -7.04 7.29 -9.92
N VAL A 46 -7.63 6.55 -8.99
CA VAL A 46 -7.13 6.40 -7.62
C VAL A 46 -6.93 4.92 -7.36
N LEU A 47 -5.67 4.52 -7.14
CA LEU A 47 -5.34 3.18 -6.67
C LEU A 47 -5.18 3.24 -5.16
N SER A 48 -5.86 2.38 -4.43
CA SER A 48 -5.72 2.28 -2.98
C SER A 48 -5.00 0.99 -2.60
N CYS A 49 -4.17 1.06 -1.57
CA CYS A 49 -3.50 -0.08 -0.98
C CYS A 49 -3.65 -0.03 0.53
N SER A 50 -4.54 -0.87 1.05
CA SER A 50 -4.80 -1.03 2.48
C SER A 50 -4.05 -2.24 3.01
N VAL A 51 -3.36 -2.06 4.13
CA VAL A 51 -2.53 -3.11 4.74
C VAL A 51 -2.86 -3.32 6.19
N TYR A 52 -3.05 -4.59 6.54
CA TYR A 52 -3.04 -5.06 7.92
C TYR A 52 -1.74 -5.81 8.20
N ALA A 53 -0.96 -5.35 9.19
CA ALA A 53 0.31 -5.97 9.55
C ALA A 53 0.62 -5.74 11.04
N VAL A 54 1.27 -6.70 11.67
CA VAL A 54 1.81 -6.57 13.04
C VAL A 54 3.21 -7.19 13.07
N PRO A 55 4.29 -6.41 13.21
CA PRO A 55 4.33 -4.95 13.36
C PRO A 55 3.88 -4.21 12.10
N PRO A 56 3.60 -2.89 12.18
CA PRO A 56 3.23 -2.08 11.03
C PRO A 56 4.23 -2.22 9.87
N ALA A 57 3.70 -2.23 8.65
CA ALA A 57 4.49 -2.44 7.44
C ALA A 57 4.88 -1.11 6.77
N ASN A 58 6.03 -1.12 6.12
CA ASN A 58 6.37 -0.15 5.08
C ASN A 58 5.60 -0.49 3.81
N LEU A 59 5.29 0.53 3.00
CA LEU A 59 4.42 0.41 1.84
C LEU A 59 5.06 1.09 0.64
N THR A 60 5.24 0.38 -0.46
CA THR A 60 5.82 0.93 -1.69
C THR A 60 4.86 0.76 -2.86
N TRP A 61 4.61 1.86 -3.58
CA TRP A 61 3.98 1.82 -4.89
C TRP A 61 5.05 1.83 -5.98
N SER A 62 4.91 0.91 -6.92
CA SER A 62 5.70 0.89 -8.15
C SER A 62 4.80 0.75 -9.37
N ARG A 63 5.29 1.28 -10.49
CA ARG A 63 4.74 1.09 -11.82
C ARG A 63 5.73 0.28 -12.64
N ASP A 64 5.31 -0.89 -13.09
CA ASP A 64 6.15 -1.93 -13.67
C ASP A 64 7.37 -2.19 -12.76
N ILE A 65 8.55 -1.72 -13.14
CA ILE A 65 9.79 -1.85 -12.36
C ILE A 65 10.23 -0.54 -11.69
N ILE A 66 9.49 0.55 -11.87
CA ILE A 66 9.87 1.89 -11.42
C ILE A 66 9.13 2.22 -10.13
N THR A 67 9.87 2.46 -9.05
CA THR A 67 9.32 2.94 -7.79
C THR A 67 8.76 4.36 -7.95
N ILE A 68 7.51 4.54 -7.53
CA ILE A 68 6.84 5.85 -7.52
C ILE A 68 7.05 6.52 -6.16
N GLY A 69 6.85 5.77 -5.08
CA GLY A 69 7.12 6.25 -3.75
C GLY A 69 6.86 5.20 -2.67
N THR A 70 7.41 5.48 -1.50
CA THR A 70 7.35 4.61 -0.34
C THR A 70 6.84 5.39 0.88
N TYR A 71 6.03 4.72 1.69
CA TYR A 71 5.72 5.11 3.05
C TYR A 71 6.48 4.22 4.01
N HIS A 72 7.18 4.87 4.92
CA HIS A 72 7.88 4.23 6.01
C HIS A 72 7.09 4.41 7.29
N HIS A 73 7.01 3.34 8.08
CA HIS A 73 6.50 3.40 9.43
C HIS A 73 7.67 3.48 10.40
N VAL A 74 8.04 4.69 10.81
CA VAL A 74 9.18 4.96 11.70
C VAL A 74 8.65 5.37 13.06
N ASN A 75 8.86 4.53 14.09
CA ASN A 75 8.49 4.83 15.48
C ASN A 75 7.02 5.27 15.69
N GLY A 76 6.08 4.77 14.89
CA GLY A 76 4.66 5.16 14.99
C GLY A 76 4.27 6.36 14.14
N ILE A 77 5.23 6.95 13.40
CA ILE A 77 5.01 8.05 12.46
C ILE A 77 5.11 7.50 11.04
N ILE A 78 4.24 8.01 10.16
CA ILE A 78 4.25 7.69 8.74
C ILE A 78 5.09 8.76 8.03
N GLU A 79 6.22 8.34 7.45
CA GLU A 79 7.09 9.20 6.64
C GLU A 79 6.95 8.85 5.16
N LYS A 80 6.89 9.86 4.30
CA LYS A 80 6.79 9.69 2.84
C LYS A 80 8.14 9.93 2.19
N SER A 81 8.59 8.96 1.41
CA SER A 81 9.71 9.09 0.46
C SER A 81 9.15 8.93 -0.96
N SER A 82 8.76 10.04 -1.58
CA SER A 82 8.34 10.03 -2.99
C SER A 82 9.54 10.25 -3.90
N ASN A 83 9.55 9.58 -5.05
CA ASN A 83 10.44 9.97 -6.14
C ASN A 83 10.00 11.36 -6.64
N THR A 84 10.76 12.39 -6.28
CA THR A 84 10.43 13.80 -6.56
C THR A 84 10.41 14.14 -8.04
N GLU A 85 10.89 13.24 -8.90
CA GLU A 85 10.87 13.40 -10.36
C GLU A 85 9.57 12.89 -11.00
N ASN A 86 8.73 12.17 -10.25
CA ASN A 86 7.54 11.52 -10.76
C ASN A 86 6.27 12.36 -10.46
N PHE A 87 6.25 13.59 -11.01
CA PHE A 87 5.21 14.62 -10.78
C PHE A 87 3.79 14.21 -11.20
N LEU A 88 3.65 13.10 -11.92
CA LEU A 88 2.39 12.62 -12.47
C LEU A 88 1.52 11.92 -11.42
N TYR A 89 2.14 11.45 -10.34
CA TYR A 89 1.50 10.68 -9.30
C TYR A 89 1.44 11.47 -8.00
N GLU A 90 0.25 11.58 -7.43
CA GLU A 90 0.07 12.10 -6.09
C GLU A 90 -0.13 10.95 -5.12
N LEU A 91 0.85 10.79 -4.23
CA LEU A 91 0.85 9.74 -3.23
C LEU A 91 0.28 10.28 -1.89
N LYS A 92 -0.75 9.63 -1.34
CA LYS A 92 -1.40 10.02 -0.07
C LYS A 92 -1.45 8.84 0.91
N ALA A 93 -1.31 9.13 2.20
CA ALA A 93 -1.47 8.13 3.25
C ALA A 93 -2.63 8.50 4.17
N LEU A 94 -3.43 7.50 4.53
CA LEU A 94 -4.52 7.58 5.47
C LEU A 94 -4.32 6.50 6.54
N GLN A 95 -4.17 6.92 7.79
CA GLN A 95 -4.18 5.99 8.91
C GLN A 95 -5.61 5.53 9.15
N ILE A 96 -5.84 4.22 9.12
CA ILE A 96 -7.13 3.61 9.41
C ILE A 96 -7.10 2.98 10.80
N LYS A 97 -8.28 2.71 11.39
CA LYS A 97 -8.40 2.15 12.75
C LYS A 97 -7.51 0.92 12.99
N ILE A 98 -7.28 0.13 11.94
CA ILE A 98 -6.44 -1.06 11.98
C ILE A 98 -5.59 -1.07 10.70
N GLY A 99 -4.39 -0.50 10.75
CA GLY A 99 -3.44 -0.47 9.63
C GLY A 99 -3.28 0.89 8.96
N ILE A 100 -2.81 0.85 7.71
CA ILE A 100 -2.56 2.03 6.89
C ILE A 100 -3.13 1.79 5.49
N SER A 101 -3.74 2.83 4.91
CA SER A 101 -4.10 2.86 3.50
C SER A 101 -3.26 3.91 2.80
N VAL A 102 -2.65 3.52 1.68
CA VAL A 102 -1.87 4.41 0.82
C VAL A 102 -2.53 4.49 -0.54
N THR A 103 -2.85 5.69 -0.99
CA THR A 103 -3.40 5.92 -2.33
C THR A 103 -2.37 6.52 -3.29
N LEU A 104 -2.57 6.19 -4.56
CA LEU A 104 -1.85 6.71 -5.70
C LEU A 104 -2.87 7.33 -6.67
N ASP A 105 -2.87 8.64 -6.75
CA ASP A 105 -3.83 9.42 -7.55
C ASP A 105 -3.13 9.97 -8.80
N PHE A 106 -3.72 9.79 -9.98
CA PHE A 106 -3.17 10.28 -11.25
C PHE A 106 -4.23 10.35 -12.36
N THR A 107 -3.86 10.90 -13.51
CA THR A 107 -4.68 10.91 -14.73
C THR A 107 -4.02 10.06 -15.80
N LEU A 108 -4.82 9.30 -16.57
CA LEU A 108 -4.34 8.54 -17.71
C LEU A 108 -4.06 9.47 -18.90
N ASP A 109 -2.93 10.15 -18.94
CA ASP A 109 -2.63 11.14 -19.99
C ASP A 109 -1.50 10.73 -20.96
N ALA A 110 -0.69 9.75 -20.57
CA ALA A 110 0.44 9.25 -21.34
C ALA A 110 0.40 7.72 -21.50
N ASP A 111 1.00 7.19 -22.55
CA ASP A 111 0.93 5.75 -22.85
C ASP A 111 1.54 4.88 -21.72
N TYR A 112 2.53 5.40 -20.98
CA TYR A 112 3.11 4.70 -19.83
C TYR A 112 2.19 4.64 -18.59
N THR A 113 1.07 5.37 -18.55
CA THR A 113 0.08 5.26 -17.46
C THR A 113 -0.81 4.03 -17.61
N PHE A 114 -0.78 3.39 -18.79
CA PHE A 114 -1.38 2.08 -19.04
C PHE A 114 -0.33 1.01 -18.75
N ALA A 115 -0.21 0.63 -17.48
CA ALA A 115 0.88 -0.18 -16.96
C ALA A 115 0.41 -1.18 -15.90
N SER A 116 1.36 -1.99 -15.42
CA SER A 116 1.16 -2.76 -14.18
C SER A 116 1.55 -1.89 -12.99
N TYR A 117 0.71 -1.89 -11.96
CA TYR A 117 0.96 -1.18 -10.71
C TYR A 117 1.08 -2.19 -9.59
N HIS A 118 2.08 -2.05 -8.74
CA HIS A 118 2.31 -2.95 -7.62
C HIS A 118 2.31 -2.18 -6.32
N CYS A 119 1.54 -2.68 -5.36
CA CYS A 119 1.67 -2.30 -3.98
C CYS A 119 2.39 -3.41 -3.22
N ASP A 120 3.56 -3.07 -2.70
CA ASP A 120 4.40 -3.93 -1.87
C ASP A 120 4.29 -3.49 -0.41
N ALA A 121 4.02 -4.43 0.48
CA ALA A 121 4.03 -4.22 1.92
C ALA A 121 5.06 -5.13 2.58
N GLU A 122 5.89 -4.57 3.45
CA GLU A 122 6.98 -5.30 4.11
C GLU A 122 7.09 -4.91 5.58
N ASN A 123 7.26 -5.91 6.44
CA ASN A 123 7.68 -5.74 7.83
C ASN A 123 8.77 -6.78 8.17
N GLU A 124 9.22 -6.79 9.43
CA GLU A 124 10.25 -7.74 9.89
C GLU A 124 9.83 -9.22 9.83
N VAL A 125 8.54 -9.52 9.68
CA VAL A 125 7.99 -10.87 9.61
C VAL A 125 7.99 -11.38 8.18
N GLY A 126 7.77 -10.49 7.21
CA GLY A 126 7.77 -10.83 5.79
C GLY A 126 7.14 -9.75 4.92
N SER A 127 6.86 -10.11 3.68
CA SER A 127 6.31 -9.20 2.68
C SER A 127 5.16 -9.80 1.90
N SER A 128 4.33 -8.93 1.32
CA SER A 128 3.23 -9.27 0.44
C SER A 128 3.12 -8.22 -0.66
N ARG A 129 2.70 -8.67 -1.85
CA ARG A 129 2.52 -7.84 -3.02
C ARG A 129 1.13 -8.05 -3.59
N LYS A 130 0.49 -6.97 -4.02
CA LYS A 130 -0.65 -7.01 -4.92
C LYS A 130 -0.37 -6.22 -6.18
N THR A 131 -0.88 -6.74 -7.29
CA THR A 131 -0.71 -6.17 -8.61
C THR A 131 -2.07 -5.76 -9.16
N LEU A 132 -2.09 -4.60 -9.79
CA LEU A 132 -3.19 -4.08 -10.59
C LEU A 132 -2.67 -3.83 -12.01
N LYS A 133 -3.55 -3.88 -13.00
CA LYS A 133 -3.19 -3.52 -14.38
C LYS A 133 -4.19 -2.54 -14.94
N ILE A 134 -3.70 -1.51 -15.63
CA ILE A 134 -4.54 -0.59 -16.39
C ILE A 134 -4.19 -0.76 -17.86
N GLU A 135 -5.17 -1.16 -18.65
CA GLU A 135 -5.04 -1.39 -20.08
C GLU A 135 -5.80 -0.32 -20.86
N HIS A 136 -5.30 0.04 -22.03
CA HIS A 136 -5.96 1.00 -22.91
C HIS A 136 -7.15 0.30 -23.61
N VAL A 137 -8.30 0.99 -23.68
CA VAL A 137 -9.48 0.56 -24.48
C VAL A 137 -9.17 0.49 -25.97
#